data_AF-I2CC80-F1
#
_entry.id   AF-I2CC80-F1
#
_cell.length_a   1.000
_cell.length_b   1.000
_cell.length_c   1.000
_cell.angle_alpha   90.00
_cell.angle_beta   90.00
_cell.angle_gamma   90.00
#
_symmetry.space_group_name_H-M   'P 1'
#
loop_
_entity.id
_entity.type
_entity.pdbx_description
1 polymer ?
#
loop_
_entity_poly.entity_id
_entity_poly.type
_entity_poly.pdbx_seq_one_letter_code
_entity_poly.pdbx_strand_id
1 'polypeptide(L)'
;MKRLYRTLRFQLLFRSLAILALLLCFIGGTQYMFMTRTMYENQAISIQSYINSMDQSVWRSIKTLARSETSAHPNLIYPGVTVAFINQSYKMSVLSEDPHAGAAPSFPKKVYQDALTDTMALHYQVAHNKAGEEIIVVFQAISVDGRQAGVVQMSTLTQPLNDSLFRQISIFAVLSFAALVIGLFVFLPVIRLTLKPLSRIVRMMGDINAGSLDKRLPIDRKQAEIESLGISINQMLERIETSFQAEKEAKERIRQFVSDASHELRTPLTSIHGFIEILMRGAAEKPEQKEKALQSMYTESARANKLIEDLLFLAKIDRVPIFEMKKGALGDVILEMEAQLKLLARNRKLEFFVDQKIEAVFDKDKMKQVILNLFYNAVQHTDEDTGVITVSLQKDGGIMLMIADNGTGIAPEHVPHLFDRFYRAETSRSRQSGGAGLGLAITKTIIDSHNGTIEVKSEQGKGSVFIIRLPG
;
A
#
# COMPACT_ATOMS: atom_id res chain seq x y z
N MET A 1 22.35 -2.13 -22.38
CA MET A 1 22.34 -0.70 -21.98
C MET A 1 20.96 -0.15 -21.59
N LYS A 2 19.86 -0.42 -22.31
CA LYS A 2 18.52 0.16 -22.01
C LYS A 2 17.94 -0.13 -20.60
N ARG A 3 18.32 -1.22 -19.92
CA ARG A 3 17.86 -1.54 -18.55
C ARG A 3 18.53 -0.69 -17.45
N LEU A 4 19.75 -0.18 -17.65
CA LEU A 4 20.47 0.58 -16.62
C LEU A 4 19.77 1.92 -16.32
N TYR A 5 19.32 2.61 -17.37
CA TYR A 5 18.61 3.90 -17.32
C TYR A 5 17.23 3.85 -16.64
N ARG A 6 16.66 2.65 -16.46
CA ARG A 6 15.36 2.45 -15.78
C ARG A 6 15.48 2.18 -14.29
N THR A 7 16.70 2.06 -13.76
CA THR A 7 16.86 1.86 -12.31
C THR A 7 16.65 3.19 -11.58
N LEU A 8 15.86 3.17 -10.50
CA LEU A 8 15.61 4.34 -9.66
C LEU A 8 16.93 4.97 -9.16
N ARG A 9 17.94 4.12 -8.90
CA ARG A 9 19.30 4.52 -8.53
C ARG A 9 19.95 5.45 -9.57
N PHE A 10 19.91 5.05 -10.83
CA PHE A 10 20.52 5.83 -11.91
C PHE A 10 19.78 7.16 -12.13
N GLN A 11 18.45 7.14 -12.06
CA GLN A 11 17.64 8.36 -12.25
C GLN A 11 17.88 9.40 -11.15
N LEU A 12 17.95 8.98 -9.88
CA LEU A 12 18.23 9.88 -8.76
C LEU A 12 19.64 10.47 -8.83
N LEU A 13 20.64 9.64 -9.17
CA LEU A 13 22.01 10.11 -9.33
C LEU A 13 22.14 11.10 -10.49
N PHE A 14 21.56 10.78 -11.64
CA PHE A 14 21.60 11.67 -12.80
C PHE A 14 20.90 13.01 -12.52
N ARG A 15 19.72 12.99 -11.89
CA ARG A 15 18.98 14.22 -11.54
C ARG A 15 19.74 15.07 -10.53
N SER A 16 20.27 14.48 -9.46
CA SER A 16 21.04 15.23 -8.45
C SER A 16 22.30 15.86 -9.05
N LEU A 17 23.04 15.12 -9.88
CA LEU A 17 24.22 15.65 -10.56
C LEU A 17 23.87 16.74 -11.59
N ALA A 18 22.77 16.58 -12.33
CA ALA A 18 22.30 17.57 -13.30
C ALA A 18 21.86 18.88 -12.62
N ILE A 19 21.16 18.79 -11.48
CA ILE A 19 20.79 19.97 -10.68
C ILE A 19 22.05 20.68 -10.17
N LEU A 20 23.02 19.93 -9.66
CA LEU A 20 24.29 20.49 -9.20
C LEU A 20 25.04 21.19 -10.34
N ALA A 21 25.11 20.58 -11.52
CA ALA A 21 25.74 21.19 -12.70
C ALA A 21 25.03 22.47 -13.14
N LEU A 22 23.69 22.47 -13.20
CA LEU A 22 22.92 23.67 -13.54
C LEU A 22 23.13 24.81 -12.55
N LEU A 23 23.17 24.48 -11.25
CA LEU A 23 23.42 25.45 -10.19
C LEU A 23 24.83 26.04 -10.28
N LEU A 24 25.84 25.22 -10.57
CA LEU A 24 27.22 25.69 -10.80
C LEU A 24 27.31 26.58 -12.05
N CYS A 25 26.65 26.21 -13.15
CA CYS A 25 26.61 27.06 -14.35
C CYS A 25 25.93 28.41 -14.08
N PHE A 26 24.83 28.41 -13.32
CA PHE A 26 24.13 29.63 -12.93
C PHE A 26 25.03 30.54 -12.09
N ILE A 27 25.65 30.00 -11.03
CA ILE A 27 26.58 30.73 -10.16
C ILE A 27 27.76 31.28 -10.98
N GLY A 28 28.36 30.46 -11.84
CA GLY A 28 29.48 30.88 -12.68
C GLY A 28 29.11 32.01 -13.64
N GLY A 29 27.94 31.93 -14.28
CA GLY A 29 27.43 32.99 -15.15
C GLY A 29 27.17 34.30 -14.42
N THR A 30 26.51 34.23 -13.24
CA THR A 30 26.29 35.42 -12.40
C THR A 30 27.60 36.03 -11.92
N GLN A 31 28.54 35.21 -11.48
CA GLN A 31 29.87 35.66 -11.06
C GLN A 31 30.61 36.35 -12.20
N TYR A 32 30.61 35.76 -13.40
CA TYR A 32 31.23 36.36 -14.58
C TYR A 32 30.65 37.74 -14.89
N MET A 33 29.32 37.86 -14.96
CA MET A 33 28.66 39.15 -15.24
C MET A 33 29.01 40.22 -14.19
N PHE A 34 28.99 39.85 -12.91
CA PHE A 34 29.34 40.76 -11.82
C PHE A 34 30.79 41.22 -11.93
N MET A 35 31.72 40.29 -12.14
CA MET A 35 33.14 40.61 -12.21
C MET A 35 33.50 41.47 -13.40
N THR A 36 33.01 41.14 -14.60
CA THR A 36 33.26 41.94 -15.80
C THR A 36 32.80 43.39 -15.57
N ARG A 37 31.61 43.59 -15.01
CA ARG A 37 31.10 44.92 -14.70
C ARG A 37 31.98 45.66 -13.68
N THR A 38 32.29 45.04 -12.54
CA THR A 38 33.09 45.67 -11.49
C THR A 38 34.53 45.96 -11.94
N MET A 39 35.13 45.08 -12.75
CA MET A 39 36.47 45.30 -13.27
C MET A 39 36.52 46.48 -14.26
N TYR A 40 35.54 46.60 -15.16
CA TYR A 40 35.46 47.75 -16.06
C TYR A 40 35.21 49.07 -15.32
N GLU A 41 34.29 49.08 -14.34
CA GLU A 41 34.04 50.27 -13.51
C GLU A 41 35.31 50.68 -12.72
N ASN A 42 36.00 49.73 -12.08
CA ASN A 42 37.24 50.01 -11.35
C ASN A 42 38.38 50.51 -12.27
N GLN A 43 38.49 49.95 -13.48
CA GLN A 43 39.46 50.41 -14.46
C GLN A 43 39.17 51.85 -14.90
N ALA A 44 37.90 52.17 -15.16
CA ALA A 44 37.49 53.53 -15.51
C ALA A 44 37.80 54.54 -14.39
N ILE A 45 37.51 54.18 -13.13
CA ILE A 45 37.85 55.02 -11.95
C ILE A 45 39.38 55.22 -11.83
N SER A 46 40.15 54.17 -12.10
CA SER A 46 41.63 54.24 -12.08
C SER A 46 42.15 55.19 -13.14
N ILE A 47 41.61 55.12 -14.37
CA ILE A 47 41.93 56.05 -15.46
C ILE A 47 41.54 57.47 -15.10
N GLN A 48 40.35 57.69 -14.55
CA GLN A 48 39.92 59.03 -14.12
C GLN A 48 40.83 59.60 -13.02
N SER A 49 41.30 58.75 -12.11
CA SER A 49 42.30 59.14 -11.11
C SER A 49 43.65 59.49 -11.73
N TYR A 50 44.07 58.80 -12.81
CA TYR A 50 45.24 59.19 -13.60
C TYR A 50 45.04 60.55 -14.28
N ILE A 51 43.86 60.86 -14.85
CA ILE A 51 43.55 62.19 -15.39
C ILE A 51 43.71 63.26 -14.30
N ASN A 52 43.15 63.02 -13.12
CA ASN A 52 43.17 63.99 -12.02
C ASN A 52 44.57 64.20 -11.42
N SER A 53 45.45 63.20 -11.52
CA SER A 53 46.83 63.26 -11.01
C SER A 53 47.86 63.64 -12.07
N MET A 54 47.44 64.00 -13.29
CA MET A 54 48.33 64.46 -14.35
C MET A 54 49.19 65.65 -13.90
N ASP A 55 50.48 65.60 -14.25
CA ASP A 55 51.42 66.66 -13.96
C ASP A 55 50.96 68.01 -14.56
N GLN A 56 51.28 69.10 -13.86
CA GLN A 56 50.86 70.45 -14.23
C GLN A 56 51.35 70.85 -15.63
N SER A 57 52.45 70.25 -16.11
CA SER A 57 52.99 70.43 -17.47
C SER A 57 52.03 69.97 -18.57
N VAL A 58 51.31 68.85 -18.36
CA VAL A 58 50.32 68.33 -19.29
C VAL A 58 49.06 69.17 -19.26
N TRP A 59 48.63 69.58 -18.06
CA TRP A 59 47.53 70.52 -17.93
C TRP A 59 47.80 71.86 -18.61
N ARG A 60 49.04 72.37 -18.56
CA ARG A 60 49.46 73.56 -19.32
C ARG A 60 49.37 73.31 -20.82
N SER A 61 49.84 72.17 -21.30
CA SER A 61 49.78 71.81 -22.73
C SER A 61 48.33 71.72 -23.25
N ILE A 62 47.44 71.07 -22.49
CA ILE A 62 46.01 71.01 -22.79
C ILE A 62 45.38 72.41 -22.81
N LYS A 63 45.73 73.28 -21.85
CA LYS A 63 45.28 74.68 -21.81
C LYS A 63 45.77 75.49 -23.01
N THR A 64 46.99 75.26 -23.48
CA THR A 64 47.54 75.93 -24.67
C THR A 64 46.81 75.45 -25.94
N LEU A 65 46.63 74.14 -26.09
CA LEU A 65 45.89 73.53 -27.21
C LEU A 65 44.42 73.98 -27.26
N ALA A 66 43.79 74.14 -26.10
CA ALA A 66 42.45 74.71 -25.99
C ALA A 66 42.38 76.19 -26.42
N ARG A 67 43.49 76.94 -26.32
CA ARG A 67 43.53 78.39 -26.61
C ARG A 67 43.98 78.73 -28.03
N SER A 68 44.87 77.95 -28.66
CA SER A 68 45.57 78.37 -29.90
C SER A 68 45.24 77.58 -31.17
N GLU A 69 44.37 76.55 -31.13
CA GLU A 69 44.05 75.63 -32.26
C GLU A 69 45.28 75.04 -33.00
N THR A 70 46.49 75.23 -32.48
CA THR A 70 47.77 74.86 -33.13
C THR A 70 48.31 73.57 -32.54
N SER A 71 48.79 72.69 -33.42
CA SER A 71 49.27 71.33 -33.16
C SER A 71 50.61 71.29 -32.42
N ALA A 72 50.66 71.75 -31.17
CA ALA A 72 51.79 71.42 -30.31
C ALA A 72 51.59 70.00 -29.78
N HIS A 73 52.48 69.07 -30.14
CA HIS A 73 52.52 67.71 -29.60
C HIS A 73 53.51 67.67 -28.43
N PRO A 74 53.05 67.62 -27.17
CA PRO A 74 53.93 67.34 -26.06
C PRO A 74 54.40 65.90 -26.23
N ASN A 75 55.71 65.64 -26.26
CA ASN A 75 56.25 64.28 -26.37
C ASN A 75 56.21 63.60 -24.99
N LEU A 76 55.01 63.46 -24.42
CA LEU A 76 54.76 62.80 -23.14
C LEU A 76 54.27 61.38 -23.42
N ILE A 77 54.85 60.42 -22.70
CA ILE A 77 54.47 59.00 -22.77
C ILE A 77 53.93 58.61 -21.40
N TYR A 78 52.66 58.23 -21.34
CA TYR A 78 52.04 57.62 -20.18
C TYR A 78 51.95 56.11 -20.38
N PRO A 79 52.64 55.30 -19.55
CA PRO A 79 52.63 53.85 -19.70
C PRO A 79 51.20 53.28 -19.61
N GLY A 80 50.80 52.52 -20.62
CA GLY A 80 49.53 51.79 -20.68
C GLY A 80 48.29 52.63 -20.99
N VAL A 81 48.41 53.93 -21.29
CA VAL A 81 47.26 54.77 -21.67
C VAL A 81 47.57 55.71 -22.86
N THR A 82 46.59 55.84 -23.75
CA THR A 82 46.61 56.85 -24.82
C THR A 82 45.74 58.02 -24.40
N VAL A 83 46.28 59.23 -24.48
CA VAL A 83 45.62 60.49 -24.09
C VAL A 83 45.36 61.33 -25.33
N ALA A 84 44.12 61.73 -25.53
CA ALA A 84 43.71 62.64 -26.59
C ALA A 84 42.87 63.79 -26.02
N PHE A 85 43.01 64.98 -26.60
CA PHE A 85 42.18 66.13 -26.29
C PHE A 85 41.23 66.42 -27.45
N ILE A 86 39.96 66.60 -27.13
CA ILE A 86 38.91 66.94 -28.08
C ILE A 86 38.47 68.37 -27.79
N ASN A 87 38.70 69.27 -28.74
CA ASN A 87 38.33 70.68 -28.61
C ASN A 87 36.80 70.88 -28.80
N GLN A 88 36.30 72.10 -28.59
CA GLN A 88 34.89 72.44 -28.78
C GLN A 88 34.36 72.19 -30.20
N SER A 89 35.24 72.18 -31.20
CA SER A 89 34.92 71.85 -32.60
C SER A 89 34.91 70.34 -32.87
N TYR A 90 35.04 69.50 -31.83
CA TYR A 90 35.12 68.03 -31.87
C TYR A 90 36.31 67.48 -32.67
N LYS A 91 37.36 68.28 -32.84
CA LYS A 91 38.61 67.86 -33.48
C LYS A 91 39.52 67.24 -32.43
N MET A 92 39.91 65.99 -32.65
CA MET A 92 40.80 65.25 -31.78
C MET A 92 42.26 65.61 -32.04
N SER A 93 43.01 65.85 -30.97
CA SER A 93 44.46 66.00 -30.96
C SER A 93 45.05 64.97 -30.00
N VAL A 94 45.84 64.02 -30.50
CA VAL A 94 46.50 63.00 -29.66
C VAL A 94 47.70 63.65 -28.96
N LEU A 95 47.74 63.51 -27.63
CA LEU A 95 48.75 64.11 -26.75
C LEU A 95 49.83 63.12 -26.34
N SER A 96 49.45 61.88 -26.10
CA SER A 96 50.32 60.77 -25.72
C SER A 96 49.74 59.52 -26.33
N GLU A 97 50.54 58.75 -27.04
CA GLU A 97 50.14 57.47 -27.61
C GLU A 97 51.15 56.43 -27.16
N ASP A 98 50.71 55.51 -26.29
CA ASP A 98 51.51 54.34 -25.94
C ASP A 98 51.15 53.21 -26.92
N PRO A 99 52.13 52.60 -27.62
CA PRO A 99 51.90 51.43 -28.46
C PRO A 99 51.14 50.29 -27.75
N HIS A 100 51.27 50.18 -26.42
CA HIS A 100 50.60 49.17 -25.60
C HIS A 100 49.20 49.57 -25.12
N ALA A 101 48.73 50.78 -25.42
CA ALA A 101 47.40 51.26 -25.04
C ALA A 101 46.41 51.32 -26.21
N GLY A 102 46.90 51.10 -27.43
CA GLY A 102 46.13 51.20 -28.66
C GLY A 102 45.82 52.65 -29.08
N ALA A 103 45.51 52.83 -30.37
CA ALA A 103 45.19 54.14 -30.92
C ALA A 103 43.85 54.68 -30.38
N ALA A 104 43.80 56.00 -30.10
CA ALA A 104 42.59 56.65 -29.61
C ALA A 104 41.44 56.57 -30.64
N PRO A 105 40.28 56.01 -30.29
CA PRO A 105 39.13 55.91 -31.19
C PRO A 105 38.36 57.24 -31.22
N SER A 106 37.80 57.58 -32.38
CA SER A 106 36.92 58.75 -32.54
C SER A 106 35.45 58.37 -32.32
N PHE A 107 34.74 59.11 -31.48
CA PHE A 107 33.33 58.89 -31.20
C PHE A 107 32.41 59.89 -31.93
N PRO A 108 31.10 59.58 -32.09
CA PRO A 108 30.11 60.55 -32.54
C PRO A 108 30.05 61.77 -31.62
N LYS A 109 29.77 62.95 -32.18
CA LYS A 109 29.73 64.24 -31.44
C LYS A 109 28.88 64.20 -30.17
N LYS A 110 27.79 63.43 -30.17
CA LYS A 110 26.88 63.26 -29.03
C LYS A 110 27.58 62.72 -27.78
N VAL A 111 28.52 61.78 -27.93
CA VAL A 111 29.27 61.19 -26.79
C VAL A 111 30.10 62.25 -26.07
N TYR A 112 30.73 63.15 -26.83
CA TYR A 112 31.51 64.25 -26.27
C TYR A 112 30.62 65.35 -25.66
N GLN A 113 29.42 65.57 -26.20
CA GLN A 113 28.43 66.50 -25.63
C GLN A 113 27.94 66.01 -24.25
N ASP A 114 27.61 64.73 -24.15
CA ASP A 114 27.15 64.12 -22.90
C ASP A 114 28.23 64.17 -21.80
N ALA A 115 29.50 63.98 -22.19
CA ALA A 115 30.62 64.13 -21.26
C ALA A 115 30.86 65.58 -20.80
N LEU A 116 30.46 66.58 -21.60
CA LEU A 116 30.59 68.01 -21.27
C LEU A 116 29.45 68.51 -20.38
N THR A 117 28.25 67.91 -20.44
CA THR A 117 27.07 68.37 -19.69
C THR A 117 27.07 67.91 -18.23
N ASP A 118 27.53 66.69 -17.95
CA ASP A 118 27.57 66.13 -16.60
C ASP A 118 29.01 65.89 -16.12
N THR A 119 29.62 66.94 -15.57
CA THR A 119 31.02 66.91 -15.15
C THR A 119 31.31 66.07 -13.90
N MET A 120 30.29 65.59 -13.18
CA MET A 120 30.45 64.80 -11.94
C MET A 120 30.27 63.29 -12.15
N ALA A 121 29.67 62.86 -13.26
CA ALA A 121 29.51 61.43 -13.56
C ALA A 121 30.78 60.81 -14.16
N LEU A 122 30.99 59.52 -13.88
CA LEU A 122 32.02 58.70 -14.51
C LEU A 122 31.56 58.34 -15.93
N HIS A 123 32.03 59.08 -16.93
CA HIS A 123 31.74 58.79 -18.33
C HIS A 123 32.79 57.84 -18.91
N TYR A 124 32.44 56.56 -19.04
CA TYR A 124 33.28 55.60 -19.75
C TYR A 124 32.48 54.81 -20.80
N GLN A 125 33.17 54.37 -21.86
CA GLN A 125 32.63 53.48 -22.87
C GLN A 125 33.65 52.42 -23.24
N VAL A 126 33.16 51.20 -23.49
CA VAL A 126 33.95 50.14 -24.11
C VAL A 126 33.72 50.21 -25.62
N ALA A 127 34.81 50.36 -26.36
CA ALA A 127 34.79 50.54 -27.81
C ALA A 127 35.87 49.67 -28.47
N HIS A 128 35.88 49.63 -29.79
CA HIS A 128 36.95 48.99 -30.54
C HIS A 128 37.84 50.07 -31.18
N ASN A 129 39.15 49.89 -31.11
CA ASN A 129 40.09 50.75 -31.81
C ASN A 129 40.10 50.44 -33.33
N LYS A 130 40.90 51.18 -34.10
CA LYS A 130 41.00 50.98 -35.57
C LYS A 130 41.57 49.61 -35.97
N ALA A 131 42.32 48.96 -35.06
CA ALA A 131 42.83 47.61 -35.25
C ALA A 131 41.80 46.52 -34.87
N GLY A 132 40.61 46.92 -34.40
CA GLY A 132 39.56 45.99 -33.96
C GLY A 132 39.77 45.44 -32.54
N GLU A 133 40.65 46.05 -31.74
CA GLU A 133 40.88 45.65 -30.35
C GLU A 133 39.94 46.38 -29.41
N GLU A 134 39.41 45.66 -28.43
CA GLU A 134 38.55 46.23 -27.40
C GLU A 134 39.36 47.10 -26.42
N ILE A 135 38.88 48.32 -26.23
CA ILE A 135 39.49 49.36 -25.40
C ILE A 135 38.42 49.99 -24.49
N ILE A 136 38.82 50.31 -23.27
CA ILE A 136 38.00 51.14 -22.40
C ILE A 136 38.44 52.60 -22.56
N VAL A 137 37.47 53.48 -22.74
CA VAL A 137 37.68 54.90 -22.94
C VAL A 137 36.97 55.69 -21.84
N VAL A 138 37.69 56.58 -21.18
CA VAL A 138 37.16 57.48 -20.14
C VAL A 138 37.22 58.92 -20.64
N PHE A 139 36.14 59.66 -20.41
CA PHE A 139 35.98 61.04 -20.84
C PHE A 139 35.92 61.95 -19.61
N GLN A 140 36.75 63.00 -19.60
CA GLN A 140 36.75 64.03 -18.57
C GLN A 140 36.60 65.41 -19.21
N ALA A 141 35.53 66.12 -18.86
CA ALA A 141 35.36 67.52 -19.26
C ALA A 141 36.36 68.42 -18.53
N ILE A 142 36.92 69.39 -19.26
CA ILE A 142 37.92 70.32 -18.75
C ILE A 142 37.44 71.74 -18.97
N SER A 143 37.58 72.56 -17.93
CA SER A 143 37.29 73.99 -17.97
C SER A 143 38.56 74.80 -17.79
N VAL A 144 38.75 75.82 -18.63
CA VAL A 144 39.87 76.76 -18.58
C VAL A 144 39.29 78.14 -18.34
N ASP A 145 39.71 78.81 -17.27
CA ASP A 145 39.24 80.14 -16.87
C ASP A 145 37.70 80.25 -16.76
N GLY A 146 37.04 79.20 -16.27
CA GLY A 146 35.59 79.17 -16.08
C GLY A 146 34.76 78.88 -17.34
N ARG A 147 35.39 78.70 -18.50
CA ARG A 147 34.73 78.25 -19.74
C ARG A 147 35.13 76.81 -20.05
N GLN A 148 34.17 75.98 -20.48
CA GLN A 148 34.47 74.62 -20.91
C GLN A 148 35.40 74.66 -22.11
N ALA A 149 36.57 74.03 -22.03
CA ALA A 149 37.59 74.07 -23.07
C ALA A 149 37.51 72.86 -24.02
N GLY A 150 37.02 71.73 -23.51
CA GLY A 150 36.94 70.48 -24.27
C GLY A 150 36.92 69.25 -23.36
N VAL A 151 37.14 68.09 -23.95
CA VAL A 151 37.15 66.78 -23.25
C VAL A 151 38.53 66.15 -23.39
N VAL A 152 39.12 65.71 -22.28
CA VAL A 152 40.23 64.76 -22.32
C VAL A 152 39.66 63.36 -22.38
N GLN A 153 40.13 62.61 -23.37
CA GLN A 153 39.84 61.22 -23.60
C GLN A 153 41.09 60.41 -23.24
N MET A 154 40.94 59.44 -22.34
CA MET A 154 41.96 58.44 -22.08
C MET A 154 41.47 57.06 -22.46
N SER A 155 42.30 56.27 -23.16
CA SER A 155 41.97 54.91 -23.54
C SER A 155 43.07 53.90 -23.18
N THR A 156 42.67 52.68 -22.85
CA THR A 156 43.58 51.54 -22.62
C THR A 156 42.97 50.23 -23.11
N LEU A 157 43.81 49.25 -23.44
CA LEU A 157 43.40 47.92 -23.89
C LEU A 157 42.72 47.13 -22.77
N THR A 158 41.65 46.40 -23.10
CA THR A 158 40.96 45.52 -22.14
C THR A 158 41.61 44.15 -22.02
N GLN A 159 42.61 43.83 -22.85
CA GLN A 159 43.30 42.53 -22.87
C GLN A 159 43.78 42.04 -21.48
N PRO A 160 44.45 42.86 -20.65
CA PRO A 160 44.87 42.41 -19.31
C PRO A 160 43.71 42.09 -18.36
N LEU A 161 42.56 42.76 -18.54
CA LEU A 161 41.33 42.47 -17.80
C LEU A 161 40.71 41.15 -18.27
N ASN A 162 40.67 40.93 -19.58
CA ASN A 162 40.18 39.69 -20.18
C ASN A 162 41.02 38.48 -19.77
N ASP A 163 42.36 38.61 -19.69
CA ASP A 163 43.24 37.56 -19.18
C ASP A 163 42.95 37.18 -17.72
N SER A 164 42.65 38.20 -16.90
CA SER A 164 42.29 37.99 -15.49
C SER A 164 40.92 37.32 -15.34
N LEU A 165 39.93 37.74 -16.15
CA LEU A 165 38.62 37.10 -16.21
C LEU A 165 38.73 35.64 -16.67
N PHE A 166 39.51 35.37 -17.73
CA PHE A 166 39.70 34.01 -18.25
C PHE A 166 40.38 33.09 -17.23
N ARG A 167 41.40 33.58 -16.53
CA ARG A 167 42.06 32.84 -15.44
C ARG A 167 41.05 32.47 -14.35
N GLN A 168 40.19 33.40 -13.97
CA GLN A 168 39.20 33.16 -12.93
C GLN A 168 38.09 32.20 -13.34
N ILE A 169 37.58 32.32 -14.57
CA ILE A 169 36.62 31.34 -15.13
C ILE A 169 37.24 29.95 -15.19
N SER A 170 38.52 29.86 -15.57
CA SER A 170 39.24 28.58 -15.61
C SER A 170 39.36 27.95 -14.22
N ILE A 171 39.72 28.74 -13.20
CA ILE A 171 39.74 28.28 -11.80
C ILE A 171 38.35 27.81 -11.36
N PHE A 172 37.31 28.59 -11.64
CA PHE A 172 35.94 28.22 -11.31
C PHE A 172 35.50 26.93 -12.03
N ALA A 173 35.86 26.76 -13.29
CA ALA A 173 35.55 25.57 -14.08
C ALA A 173 36.22 24.33 -13.50
N VAL A 174 37.50 24.42 -13.10
CA VAL A 174 38.23 23.32 -12.44
C VAL A 174 37.59 22.97 -11.09
N LEU A 175 37.26 23.97 -10.26
CA LEU A 175 36.58 23.75 -8.99
C LEU A 175 35.19 23.14 -9.17
N SER A 176 34.43 23.61 -10.15
CA SER A 176 33.10 23.07 -10.50
C SER A 176 33.19 21.61 -10.95
N PHE A 177 34.18 21.28 -11.78
CA PHE A 177 34.44 19.91 -12.19
C PHE A 177 34.82 19.03 -10.99
N ALA A 178 35.73 19.49 -10.13
CA ALA A 178 36.09 18.78 -8.91
C ALA A 178 34.87 18.55 -7.99
N ALA A 179 34.00 19.56 -7.83
CA ALA A 179 32.77 19.45 -7.05
C ALA A 179 31.81 18.40 -7.63
N LEU A 180 31.66 18.32 -8.96
CA LEU A 180 30.85 17.28 -9.62
C LEU A 180 31.41 15.88 -9.37
N VAL A 181 32.73 15.71 -9.45
CA VAL A 181 33.40 14.43 -9.17
C VAL A 181 33.19 14.02 -7.71
N ILE A 182 33.39 14.93 -6.76
CA ILE A 182 33.13 14.68 -5.33
C ILE A 182 31.65 14.33 -5.11
N GLY A 183 30.73 15.08 -5.73
CA GLY A 183 29.29 14.81 -5.68
C GLY A 183 28.95 13.40 -6.17
N LEU A 184 29.55 12.95 -7.28
CA LEU A 184 29.39 11.58 -7.77
C LEU A 184 29.80 10.54 -6.73
N PHE A 185 30.97 10.71 -6.10
CA PHE A 185 31.46 9.79 -5.08
C PHE A 185 30.63 9.79 -3.79
N VAL A 186 30.05 10.93 -3.41
CA VAL A 186 29.21 11.06 -2.20
C VAL A 186 27.80 10.53 -2.45
N PHE A 187 27.18 10.83 -3.60
CA PHE A 187 25.80 10.42 -3.88
C PHE A 187 25.67 8.90 -4.10
N LEU A 188 26.68 8.25 -4.68
CA LEU A 188 26.66 6.81 -4.92
C LEU A 188 26.39 5.96 -3.65
N PRO A 189 27.16 6.08 -2.55
CA PRO A 189 26.93 5.31 -1.33
C PRO A 189 25.62 5.69 -0.65
N VAL A 190 25.27 6.98 -0.62
CA VAL A 190 24.00 7.47 -0.01
C VAL A 190 22.79 6.81 -0.70
N ILE A 191 22.72 6.86 -2.03
CA ILE A 191 21.62 6.24 -2.79
C ILE A 191 21.56 4.71 -2.56
N ARG A 192 22.72 4.05 -2.46
CA ARG A 192 22.78 2.61 -2.18
C ARG A 192 22.23 2.26 -0.80
N LEU A 193 22.59 3.03 0.22
CA LEU A 193 22.12 2.84 1.59
C LEU A 193 20.61 3.06 1.70
N THR A 194 20.12 4.17 1.14
CA THR A 194 18.69 4.55 1.20
C THR A 194 17.79 3.55 0.46
N LEU A 195 18.24 2.94 -0.64
CA LEU A 195 17.43 2.01 -1.44
C LEU A 195 17.67 0.53 -1.12
N LYS A 196 18.58 0.19 -0.20
CA LYS A 196 18.83 -1.19 0.21
C LYS A 196 17.60 -1.85 0.85
N PRO A 197 16.88 -1.21 1.79
CA PRO A 197 15.68 -1.80 2.41
C PRO A 197 14.60 -2.14 1.39
N LEU A 198 14.29 -1.21 0.48
CA LEU A 198 13.30 -1.42 -0.58
C LEU A 198 13.64 -2.62 -1.47
N SER A 199 14.91 -2.76 -1.85
CA SER A 199 15.34 -3.90 -2.68
C SER A 199 15.26 -5.25 -1.95
N ARG A 200 15.38 -5.26 -0.61
CA ARG A 200 15.19 -6.46 0.21
C ARG A 200 13.72 -6.88 0.23
N ILE A 201 12.81 -5.92 0.41
CA ILE A 201 11.36 -6.17 0.36
C ILE A 201 10.96 -6.76 -0.98
N VAL A 202 11.36 -6.14 -2.11
CA VAL A 202 11.02 -6.65 -3.46
C VAL A 202 11.51 -8.08 -3.68
N ARG A 203 12.72 -8.40 -3.21
CA ARG A 203 13.26 -9.76 -3.32
C ARG A 203 12.45 -10.76 -2.49
N MET A 204 12.19 -10.44 -1.23
CA MET A 204 11.41 -11.31 -0.35
C MET A 204 9.99 -11.52 -0.87
N MET A 205 9.36 -10.48 -1.44
CA MET A 205 8.06 -10.59 -2.10
C MET A 205 8.09 -11.50 -3.33
N GLY A 206 9.20 -11.53 -4.07
CA GLY A 206 9.39 -12.48 -5.17
C GLY A 206 9.49 -13.94 -4.70
N ASP A 207 9.90 -14.17 -3.46
CA ASP A 207 10.05 -15.51 -2.87
C ASP A 207 8.78 -16.00 -2.15
N ILE A 208 7.79 -15.12 -1.92
CA ILE A 208 6.54 -15.48 -1.24
C ILE A 208 5.63 -16.23 -2.21
N ASN A 209 5.23 -17.44 -1.82
CA ASN A 209 4.25 -18.27 -2.51
C ASN A 209 3.28 -18.92 -1.51
N ALA A 210 2.29 -19.68 -1.99
CA ALA A 210 1.27 -20.32 -1.15
C ALA A 210 1.84 -21.24 -0.05
N GLY A 211 3.07 -21.74 -0.20
CA GLY A 211 3.75 -22.59 0.78
C GLY A 211 4.65 -21.84 1.77
N SER A 212 4.79 -20.51 1.65
CA SER A 212 5.70 -19.72 2.48
C SER A 212 5.07 -18.42 2.98
N LEU A 213 3.76 -18.44 3.23
CA LEU A 213 3.01 -17.29 3.75
C LEU A 213 3.37 -16.97 5.21
N ASP A 214 4.03 -17.87 5.91
CA ASP A 214 4.55 -17.73 7.28
C ASP A 214 5.72 -16.72 7.36
N LYS A 215 6.42 -16.48 6.25
CA LYS A 215 7.53 -15.53 6.21
C LYS A 215 7.02 -14.10 6.42
N ARG A 216 7.71 -13.36 7.28
CA ARG A 216 7.43 -11.93 7.54
C ARG A 216 8.56 -11.05 7.04
N LEU A 217 8.20 -9.88 6.53
CA LEU A 217 9.18 -8.87 6.14
C LEU A 217 9.81 -8.23 7.39
N PRO A 218 11.14 -8.04 7.41
CA PRO A 218 11.80 -7.29 8.47
C PRO A 218 11.40 -5.82 8.39
N ILE A 219 10.90 -5.28 9.50
CA ILE A 219 10.49 -3.87 9.60
C ILE A 219 11.75 -3.02 9.88
N ASP A 220 12.17 -2.23 8.89
CA ASP A 220 13.27 -1.28 9.05
C ASP A 220 12.71 0.08 9.51
N ARG A 221 12.97 0.44 10.77
CA ARG A 221 12.44 1.66 11.42
C ARG A 221 13.18 2.96 11.04
N LYS A 222 14.11 2.91 10.09
CA LYS A 222 14.89 4.09 9.68
C LYS A 222 14.13 5.04 8.77
N GLN A 223 13.11 4.56 8.07
CA GLN A 223 12.30 5.32 7.12
C GLN A 223 10.83 5.01 7.35
N ALA A 224 10.05 6.02 7.70
CA ALA A 224 8.63 5.86 8.06
C ALA A 224 7.82 5.24 6.91
N GLU A 225 8.14 5.59 5.67
CA GLU A 225 7.49 5.06 4.48
C GLU A 225 7.78 3.57 4.28
N ILE A 226 9.01 3.13 4.57
CA ILE A 226 9.41 1.71 4.46
C ILE A 226 8.83 0.90 5.62
N GLU A 227 8.80 1.46 6.82
CA GLU A 227 8.15 0.86 7.98
C GLU A 227 6.66 0.64 7.72
N SER A 228 5.95 1.68 7.31
CA SER A 228 4.52 1.62 6.98
C SER A 228 4.24 0.57 5.91
N LEU A 229 5.03 0.54 4.83
CA LEU A 229 4.92 -0.46 3.77
C LEU A 229 5.14 -1.90 4.31
N GLY A 230 6.17 -2.10 5.15
CA GLY A 230 6.46 -3.40 5.75
C GLY A 230 5.32 -3.90 6.63
N ILE A 231 4.72 -3.01 7.43
CA ILE A 231 3.56 -3.32 8.29
C ILE A 231 2.34 -3.71 7.42
N SER A 232 2.01 -2.89 6.42
CA SER A 232 0.85 -3.17 5.54
C SER A 232 0.99 -4.49 4.79
N ILE A 233 2.18 -4.82 4.30
CA ILE A 233 2.42 -6.10 3.62
C ILE A 233 2.30 -7.26 4.61
N ASN A 234 2.87 -7.15 5.81
CA ASN A 234 2.75 -8.22 6.81
C ASN A 234 1.28 -8.47 7.22
N GLN A 235 0.47 -7.41 7.38
CA GLN A 235 -0.97 -7.53 7.63
C GLN A 235 -1.71 -8.20 6.46
N MET A 236 -1.34 -7.88 5.22
CA MET A 236 -1.89 -8.53 4.04
C MET A 236 -1.53 -10.03 4.01
N LEU A 237 -0.28 -10.39 4.31
CA LEU A 237 0.17 -11.78 4.37
C LEU A 237 -0.58 -12.58 5.43
N GLU A 238 -0.78 -12.01 6.61
CA GLU A 238 -1.57 -12.62 7.69
C GLU A 238 -3.03 -12.87 7.27
N ARG A 239 -3.68 -11.91 6.59
CA ARG A 239 -5.03 -12.10 6.05
C ARG A 239 -5.09 -13.18 4.97
N ILE A 240 -4.07 -13.28 4.13
CA ILE A 240 -4.00 -14.33 3.10
C ILE A 240 -3.80 -15.70 3.75
N GLU A 241 -2.90 -15.80 4.74
CA GLU A 241 -2.61 -17.02 5.48
C GLU A 241 -3.85 -17.56 6.19
N THR A 242 -4.54 -16.71 6.96
CA THR A 242 -5.78 -17.08 7.66
C THR A 242 -6.88 -17.52 6.68
N SER A 243 -7.07 -16.80 5.58
CA SER A 243 -8.05 -17.19 4.54
C SER A 243 -7.71 -18.52 3.89
N PHE A 244 -6.43 -18.77 3.58
CA PHE A 244 -6.00 -20.02 2.95
C PHE A 244 -6.14 -21.21 3.90
N GLN A 245 -5.82 -21.00 5.18
CA GLN A 245 -5.99 -22.01 6.22
C GLN A 245 -7.47 -22.36 6.41
N ALA A 246 -8.35 -21.35 6.47
CA ALA A 246 -9.80 -21.57 6.55
C ALA A 246 -10.34 -22.32 5.31
N GLU A 247 -9.88 -21.97 4.11
CA GLU A 247 -10.25 -22.68 2.88
C GLU A 247 -9.79 -24.14 2.90
N LYS A 248 -8.55 -24.39 3.34
CA LYS A 248 -7.99 -25.73 3.46
C LYS A 248 -8.79 -26.58 4.43
N GLU A 249 -9.09 -26.06 5.63
CA GLU A 249 -9.90 -26.76 6.62
C GLU A 249 -11.32 -27.04 6.11
N ALA A 250 -11.96 -26.07 5.45
CA ALA A 250 -13.28 -26.26 4.86
C ALA A 250 -13.25 -27.37 3.79
N LYS A 251 -12.21 -27.40 2.95
CA LYS A 251 -12.02 -28.43 1.92
C LYS A 251 -11.79 -29.81 2.53
N GLU A 252 -11.01 -29.90 3.60
CA GLU A 252 -10.78 -31.15 4.33
C GLU A 252 -12.08 -31.67 4.95
N ARG A 253 -12.88 -30.80 5.59
CA ARG A 253 -14.20 -31.16 6.13
C ARG A 253 -15.16 -31.66 5.05
N ILE A 254 -15.20 -31.01 3.88
CA ILE A 254 -16.04 -31.46 2.75
C ILE A 254 -15.57 -32.84 2.25
N ARG A 255 -14.26 -33.07 2.13
CA ARG A 255 -13.73 -34.39 1.72
C ARG A 255 -14.11 -35.48 2.70
N GLN A 256 -13.99 -35.21 4.00
CA GLN A 256 -14.39 -36.15 5.05
C GLN A 256 -15.90 -36.44 4.97
N PHE A 257 -16.72 -35.40 4.86
CA PHE A 257 -18.18 -35.53 4.70
C PHE A 257 -18.58 -36.39 3.49
N VAL A 258 -17.95 -36.19 2.33
CA VAL A 258 -18.23 -37.00 1.12
C VAL A 258 -17.81 -38.44 1.31
N SER A 259 -16.67 -38.68 1.97
CA SER A 259 -16.20 -40.02 2.31
C SER A 259 -17.21 -40.73 3.21
N ASP A 260 -17.61 -40.10 4.31
CA ASP A 260 -18.53 -40.68 5.30
C ASP A 260 -19.92 -40.95 4.68
N ALA A 261 -20.44 -39.99 3.91
CA ALA A 261 -21.68 -40.18 3.15
C ALA A 261 -21.61 -41.38 2.19
N SER A 262 -20.48 -41.55 1.50
CA SER A 262 -20.28 -42.67 0.58
C SER A 262 -20.26 -44.02 1.31
N HIS A 263 -19.69 -44.07 2.51
CA HIS A 263 -19.69 -45.26 3.36
C HIS A 263 -21.09 -45.60 3.87
N GLU A 264 -21.81 -44.63 4.41
CA GLU A 264 -23.16 -44.83 4.95
C GLU A 264 -24.18 -45.19 3.87
N LEU A 265 -24.02 -44.72 2.63
CA LEU A 265 -24.87 -45.11 1.50
C LEU A 265 -24.55 -46.52 0.97
N ARG A 266 -23.29 -46.97 1.05
CA ARG A 266 -22.89 -48.30 0.58
C ARG A 266 -23.55 -49.41 1.38
N THR A 267 -23.71 -49.23 2.69
CA THR A 267 -24.30 -50.22 3.59
C THR A 267 -25.73 -50.64 3.22
N PRO A 268 -26.73 -49.74 3.12
CA PRO A 268 -28.10 -50.11 2.73
C PRO A 268 -28.15 -50.65 1.30
N LEU A 269 -27.36 -50.10 0.37
CA LEU A 269 -27.29 -50.60 -1.01
C LEU A 269 -26.77 -52.04 -1.08
N THR A 270 -25.73 -52.36 -0.30
CA THR A 270 -25.17 -53.71 -0.22
C THR A 270 -26.18 -54.68 0.40
N SER A 271 -26.91 -54.25 1.43
CA SER A 271 -27.98 -55.04 2.06
C SER A 271 -29.12 -55.35 1.08
N ILE A 272 -29.63 -54.33 0.38
CA ILE A 272 -30.65 -54.49 -0.66
C ILE A 272 -30.18 -55.47 -1.74
N HIS A 273 -28.94 -55.31 -2.21
CA HIS A 273 -28.37 -56.22 -3.21
C HIS A 273 -28.29 -57.67 -2.71
N GLY A 274 -27.86 -57.87 -1.45
CA GLY A 274 -27.83 -59.20 -0.83
C GLY A 274 -29.21 -59.85 -0.73
N PHE A 275 -30.25 -59.09 -0.37
CA PHE A 275 -31.62 -59.61 -0.36
C PHE A 275 -32.13 -59.97 -1.77
N ILE A 276 -31.79 -59.17 -2.78
CA ILE A 276 -32.09 -59.48 -4.18
C ILE A 276 -31.40 -60.79 -4.59
N GLU A 277 -30.12 -60.97 -4.25
CA GLU A 277 -29.36 -62.19 -4.56
C GLU A 277 -29.96 -63.43 -3.88
N ILE A 278 -30.40 -63.31 -2.61
CA ILE A 278 -31.10 -64.38 -1.88
C ILE A 278 -32.42 -64.74 -2.58
N LEU A 279 -33.22 -63.74 -2.99
CA LEU A 279 -34.45 -63.96 -3.72
C LEU A 279 -34.21 -64.69 -5.05
N MET A 280 -33.18 -64.27 -5.80
CA MET A 280 -32.79 -64.89 -7.08
C MET A 280 -32.31 -66.34 -6.94
N ARG A 281 -31.79 -66.74 -5.77
CA ARG A 281 -31.34 -68.12 -5.49
C ARG A 281 -32.45 -69.09 -5.04
N GLY A 282 -33.72 -68.71 -5.18
CA GLY A 282 -34.88 -69.58 -4.90
C GLY A 282 -35.62 -69.27 -3.61
N ALA A 283 -35.17 -68.30 -2.79
CA ALA A 283 -35.95 -67.83 -1.64
C ALA A 283 -37.28 -67.17 -2.06
N ALA A 284 -37.38 -66.70 -3.30
CA ALA A 284 -38.60 -66.16 -3.87
C ALA A 284 -39.76 -67.18 -3.98
N GLU A 285 -39.46 -68.48 -4.00
CA GLU A 285 -40.46 -69.56 -4.10
C GLU A 285 -41.16 -69.83 -2.76
N LYS A 286 -40.60 -69.34 -1.64
CA LYS A 286 -41.15 -69.47 -0.30
C LYS A 286 -41.85 -68.17 0.10
N PRO A 287 -43.18 -68.14 0.27
CA PRO A 287 -43.94 -66.90 0.52
C PRO A 287 -43.40 -66.10 1.71
N GLU A 288 -43.10 -66.78 2.82
CA GLU A 288 -42.63 -66.14 4.04
C GLU A 288 -41.22 -65.52 3.90
N GLN A 289 -40.32 -66.18 3.16
CA GLN A 289 -38.96 -65.66 2.91
C GLN A 289 -38.99 -64.50 1.92
N LYS A 290 -39.85 -64.58 0.90
CA LYS A 290 -40.08 -63.50 -0.05
C LYS A 290 -40.57 -62.23 0.65
N GLU A 291 -41.59 -62.36 1.51
CA GLU A 291 -42.17 -61.24 2.22
C GLU A 291 -41.16 -60.60 3.19
N LYS A 292 -40.41 -61.40 3.96
CA LYS A 292 -39.34 -60.89 4.83
C LYS A 292 -38.24 -60.15 4.07
N ALA A 293 -37.81 -60.68 2.91
CA ALA A 293 -36.79 -60.04 2.09
C ALA A 293 -37.28 -58.72 1.49
N LEU A 294 -38.52 -58.67 0.96
CA LEU A 294 -39.12 -57.45 0.44
C LEU A 294 -39.28 -56.38 1.53
N GLN A 295 -39.74 -56.76 2.72
CA GLN A 295 -39.87 -55.84 3.85
C GLN A 295 -38.51 -55.28 4.29
N SER A 296 -37.47 -56.13 4.29
CA SER A 296 -36.10 -55.70 4.61
C SER A 296 -35.53 -54.75 3.56
N MET A 297 -35.72 -55.05 2.26
CA MET A 297 -35.34 -54.16 1.17
C MET A 297 -36.06 -52.80 1.25
N TYR A 298 -37.37 -52.80 1.52
CA TYR A 298 -38.14 -51.57 1.69
C TYR A 298 -37.62 -50.73 2.86
N THR A 299 -37.31 -51.38 3.99
CA THR A 299 -36.76 -50.71 5.17
C THR A 299 -35.40 -50.07 4.87
N GLU A 300 -34.51 -50.79 4.18
CA GLU A 300 -33.19 -50.25 3.78
C GLU A 300 -33.31 -49.14 2.72
N SER A 301 -34.25 -49.24 1.79
CA SER A 301 -34.52 -48.17 0.81
C SER A 301 -35.04 -46.91 1.48
N ALA A 302 -35.95 -47.05 2.45
CA ALA A 302 -36.47 -45.92 3.22
C ALA A 302 -35.36 -45.25 4.05
N ARG A 303 -34.43 -46.04 4.61
CA ARG A 303 -33.23 -45.53 5.30
C ARG A 303 -32.31 -44.75 4.36
N ALA A 304 -32.02 -45.30 3.19
CA ALA A 304 -31.18 -44.64 2.19
C ALA A 304 -31.80 -43.30 1.73
N ASN A 305 -33.11 -43.26 1.50
CA ASN A 305 -33.80 -42.01 1.16
C ASN A 305 -33.72 -40.97 2.28
N LYS A 306 -33.99 -41.37 3.53
CA LYS A 306 -33.86 -40.47 4.68
C LYS A 306 -32.44 -39.91 4.81
N LEU A 307 -31.43 -40.76 4.64
CA LEU A 307 -30.03 -40.34 4.64
C LEU A 307 -29.75 -39.30 3.54
N ILE A 308 -30.23 -39.53 2.31
CA ILE A 308 -30.06 -38.57 1.21
C ILE A 308 -30.75 -37.23 1.53
N GLU A 309 -31.97 -37.25 2.07
CA GLU A 309 -32.68 -36.04 2.48
C GLU A 309 -31.93 -35.26 3.56
N ASP A 310 -31.42 -35.96 4.59
CA ASP A 310 -30.61 -35.42 5.67
C ASP A 310 -29.31 -34.77 5.15
N LEU A 311 -28.64 -35.42 4.18
CA LEU A 311 -27.43 -34.87 3.54
C LEU A 311 -27.73 -33.64 2.69
N LEU A 312 -28.80 -33.67 1.91
CA LEU A 312 -29.23 -32.52 1.10
C LEU A 312 -29.65 -31.35 1.98
N PHE A 313 -30.27 -31.62 3.13
CA PHE A 313 -30.62 -30.60 4.11
C PHE A 313 -29.36 -29.91 4.67
N LEU A 314 -28.38 -30.68 5.13
CA LEU A 314 -27.12 -30.16 5.64
C LEU A 314 -26.35 -29.36 4.57
N ALA A 315 -26.30 -29.84 3.34
CA ALA A 315 -25.62 -29.15 2.24
C ALA A 315 -26.29 -27.82 1.82
N LYS A 316 -27.62 -27.71 1.97
CA LYS A 316 -28.38 -26.49 1.63
C LYS A 316 -28.23 -25.40 2.69
N ILE A 317 -28.21 -25.76 3.97
CA ILE A 317 -28.10 -24.78 5.06
C ILE A 317 -26.75 -24.07 5.03
N ASP A 318 -25.68 -24.74 4.61
CA ASP A 318 -24.34 -24.15 4.49
C ASP A 318 -24.27 -22.99 3.46
N ARG A 319 -25.31 -22.73 2.65
CA ARG A 319 -25.31 -21.68 1.60
C ARG A 319 -26.19 -20.46 1.92
N VAL A 320 -27.49 -20.65 2.19
CA VAL A 320 -28.43 -19.63 2.68
C VAL A 320 -29.69 -20.39 3.14
N PRO A 321 -30.03 -20.43 4.44
CA PRO A 321 -31.27 -21.04 4.86
C PRO A 321 -32.46 -20.09 4.61
N ILE A 322 -33.47 -20.56 3.89
CA ILE A 322 -34.80 -19.94 3.88
C ILE A 322 -35.61 -20.69 4.94
N PHE A 323 -35.51 -20.25 6.20
CA PHE A 323 -36.43 -20.69 7.26
C PHE A 323 -37.67 -19.80 7.23
N GLU A 324 -38.85 -20.40 7.35
CA GLU A 324 -40.09 -19.63 7.48
C GLU A 324 -40.31 -19.26 8.95
N MET A 325 -39.46 -18.38 9.46
CA MET A 325 -39.51 -17.91 10.84
C MET A 325 -40.82 -17.17 11.10
N LYS A 326 -41.70 -17.75 11.92
CA LYS A 326 -43.00 -17.18 12.29
C LYS A 326 -43.12 -17.14 13.81
N LYS A 327 -43.81 -16.11 14.30
CA LYS A 327 -44.16 -16.04 15.72
C LYS A 327 -45.25 -17.08 16.01
N GLY A 328 -45.05 -17.90 17.03
CA GLY A 328 -46.03 -18.90 17.44
C GLY A 328 -45.78 -19.39 18.87
N ALA A 329 -46.74 -20.11 19.43
CA ALA A 329 -46.57 -20.79 20.71
C ALA A 329 -45.84 -22.12 20.51
N LEU A 330 -44.63 -22.27 21.06
CA LEU A 330 -43.87 -23.52 20.93
C LEU A 330 -44.56 -24.68 21.68
N GLY A 331 -45.30 -24.36 22.74
CA GLY A 331 -46.09 -25.34 23.49
C GLY A 331 -47.16 -26.02 22.64
N ASP A 332 -47.84 -25.29 21.75
CA ASP A 332 -48.85 -25.85 20.85
C ASP A 332 -48.24 -26.89 19.90
N VAL A 333 -47.00 -26.66 19.45
CA VAL A 333 -46.29 -27.59 18.57
C VAL A 333 -45.93 -28.89 19.28
N ILE A 334 -45.49 -28.81 20.53
CA ILE A 334 -45.18 -30.01 21.35
C ILE A 334 -46.46 -30.82 21.60
N LEU A 335 -47.58 -30.16 21.89
CA LEU A 335 -48.87 -30.80 22.12
C LEU A 335 -49.45 -31.41 20.84
N GLU A 336 -49.30 -30.74 19.69
CA GLU A 336 -49.67 -31.32 18.39
C GLU A 336 -48.90 -32.63 18.11
N MET A 337 -47.65 -32.72 18.58
CA MET A 337 -46.84 -33.92 18.45
C MET A 337 -47.12 -34.99 19.51
N GLU A 338 -47.90 -34.71 20.56
CA GLU A 338 -48.09 -35.61 21.71
C GLU A 338 -48.54 -37.01 21.29
N ALA A 339 -49.53 -37.11 20.39
CA ALA A 339 -50.03 -38.39 19.90
C ALA A 339 -48.96 -39.20 19.16
N GLN A 340 -48.13 -38.52 18.36
CA GLN A 340 -47.03 -39.13 17.63
C GLN A 340 -45.91 -39.60 18.59
N LEU A 341 -45.56 -38.78 19.58
CA LEU A 341 -44.54 -39.11 20.58
C LEU A 341 -44.98 -40.27 21.46
N LYS A 342 -46.26 -40.33 21.86
CA LYS A 342 -46.83 -41.49 22.58
C LYS A 342 -46.73 -42.78 21.76
N LEU A 343 -47.04 -42.73 20.47
CA LEU A 343 -46.91 -43.89 19.59
C LEU A 343 -45.46 -44.39 19.50
N LEU A 344 -44.49 -43.46 19.44
CA LEU A 344 -43.06 -43.78 19.39
C LEU A 344 -42.52 -44.30 20.74
N ALA A 345 -43.05 -43.83 21.86
CA ALA A 345 -42.64 -44.25 23.20
C ALA A 345 -42.96 -45.74 23.48
N ARG A 346 -43.99 -46.29 22.82
CA ARG A 346 -44.52 -47.65 23.05
C ARG A 346 -44.93 -47.85 24.51
N ASN A 347 -44.27 -48.75 25.25
CA ASN A 347 -44.55 -49.03 26.66
C ASN A 347 -43.91 -48.03 27.65
N ARG A 348 -43.02 -47.14 27.17
CA ARG A 348 -42.30 -46.19 28.04
C ARG A 348 -43.25 -45.15 28.62
N LYS A 349 -42.99 -44.75 29.87
CA LYS A 349 -43.72 -43.66 30.52
C LYS A 349 -43.29 -42.32 29.92
N LEU A 350 -44.28 -41.51 29.54
CA LEU A 350 -44.06 -40.21 28.92
C LEU A 350 -44.67 -39.10 29.80
N GLU A 351 -43.86 -38.09 30.13
CA GLU A 351 -44.27 -36.97 30.97
C GLU A 351 -44.07 -35.64 30.22
N PHE A 352 -45.10 -34.79 30.23
CA PHE A 352 -45.06 -33.47 29.60
C PHE A 352 -45.24 -32.37 30.63
N PHE A 353 -44.28 -31.44 30.68
CA PHE A 353 -44.34 -30.23 31.51
C PHE A 353 -44.19 -29.00 30.61
N VAL A 354 -45.26 -28.65 29.90
CA VAL A 354 -45.23 -27.64 28.84
C VAL A 354 -46.04 -26.41 29.23
N ASP A 355 -45.40 -25.24 29.36
CA ASP A 355 -46.11 -23.97 29.45
C ASP A 355 -46.53 -23.49 28.05
N GLN A 356 -47.84 -23.50 27.79
CA GLN A 356 -48.44 -23.15 26.50
C GLN A 356 -48.32 -21.65 26.16
N LYS A 357 -48.05 -20.78 27.15
CA LYS A 357 -48.01 -19.32 26.94
C LYS A 357 -46.68 -18.81 26.40
N ILE A 358 -45.74 -19.71 26.12
CA ILE A 358 -44.40 -19.35 25.65
C ILE A 358 -44.42 -19.19 24.13
N GLU A 359 -44.47 -17.92 23.70
CA GLU A 359 -44.30 -17.54 22.29
C GLU A 359 -42.82 -17.43 21.92
N ALA A 360 -42.47 -17.88 20.73
CA ALA A 360 -41.12 -17.80 20.14
C ALA A 360 -41.21 -17.46 18.65
N VAL A 361 -40.11 -17.00 18.06
CA VAL A 361 -39.95 -16.89 16.60
C VAL A 361 -39.20 -18.11 16.09
N PHE A 362 -39.88 -18.97 15.34
CA PHE A 362 -39.30 -20.23 14.86
C PHE A 362 -39.97 -20.75 13.59
N ASP A 363 -39.31 -21.69 12.94
CA ASP A 363 -39.88 -22.49 11.87
C ASP A 363 -40.55 -23.74 12.47
N LYS A 364 -41.88 -23.83 12.31
CA LYS A 364 -42.71 -24.87 12.93
C LYS A 364 -42.27 -26.28 12.54
N ASP A 365 -42.02 -26.53 11.27
CA ASP A 365 -41.68 -27.88 10.78
C ASP A 365 -40.27 -28.27 11.21
N LYS A 366 -39.36 -27.30 11.30
CA LYS A 366 -37.98 -27.55 11.78
C LYS A 366 -37.92 -27.79 13.28
N MET A 367 -38.72 -27.09 14.08
CA MET A 367 -38.82 -27.41 15.50
C MET A 367 -39.45 -28.78 15.74
N LYS A 368 -40.45 -29.19 14.95
CA LYS A 368 -40.96 -30.57 14.97
C LYS A 368 -39.85 -31.58 14.66
N GLN A 369 -39.01 -31.30 13.66
CA GLN A 369 -37.86 -32.15 13.31
C GLN A 369 -36.85 -32.27 14.46
N VAL A 370 -36.54 -31.16 15.14
CA VAL A 370 -35.66 -31.15 16.33
C VAL A 370 -36.22 -32.02 17.45
N ILE A 371 -37.49 -31.81 17.81
CA ILE A 371 -38.16 -32.56 18.88
C ILE A 371 -38.16 -34.05 18.53
N LEU A 372 -38.52 -34.40 17.29
CA LEU A 372 -38.57 -35.79 16.84
C LEU A 372 -37.20 -36.46 16.88
N ASN A 373 -36.14 -35.76 16.45
CA ASN A 373 -34.77 -36.29 16.47
C ASN A 373 -34.29 -36.57 17.90
N LEU A 374 -34.48 -35.63 18.82
CA LEU A 374 -34.08 -35.78 20.22
C LEU A 374 -34.92 -36.86 20.92
N PHE A 375 -36.22 -36.91 20.65
CA PHE A 375 -37.10 -37.93 21.19
C PHE A 375 -36.76 -39.33 20.68
N TYR A 376 -36.43 -39.46 19.39
CA TYR A 376 -36.01 -40.74 18.82
C TYR A 376 -34.74 -41.26 19.48
N ASN A 377 -33.77 -40.37 19.76
CA ASN A 377 -32.59 -40.73 20.54
C ASN A 377 -32.95 -41.19 21.95
N ALA A 378 -33.83 -40.48 22.65
CA ALA A 378 -34.30 -40.88 23.97
C ALA A 378 -34.94 -42.28 23.94
N VAL A 379 -35.82 -42.56 22.96
CA VAL A 379 -36.45 -43.89 22.79
C VAL A 379 -35.42 -44.99 22.52
N GLN A 380 -34.40 -44.73 21.71
CA GLN A 380 -33.38 -45.72 21.36
C GLN A 380 -32.48 -46.12 22.54
N HIS A 381 -32.24 -45.20 23.48
CA HIS A 381 -31.30 -45.41 24.58
C HIS A 381 -31.97 -45.69 25.92
N THR A 382 -33.30 -45.75 25.94
CA THR A 382 -34.12 -46.01 27.12
C THR A 382 -34.80 -47.36 27.02
N ASP A 383 -34.80 -48.11 28.13
CA ASP A 383 -35.51 -49.39 28.28
C ASP A 383 -37.00 -49.26 27.93
N GLU A 384 -37.59 -50.29 27.32
CA GLU A 384 -38.96 -50.24 26.80
C GLU A 384 -40.03 -50.31 27.90
N ASP A 385 -39.76 -51.03 29.00
CA ASP A 385 -40.75 -51.30 30.04
C ASP A 385 -40.58 -50.42 31.29
N THR A 386 -39.34 -50.02 31.60
CA THR A 386 -39.00 -49.19 32.78
C THR A 386 -38.61 -47.75 32.43
N GLY A 387 -38.61 -47.43 31.13
CA GLY A 387 -38.20 -46.14 30.61
C GLY A 387 -39.12 -44.98 30.97
N VAL A 388 -38.53 -43.84 31.29
CA VAL A 388 -39.21 -42.56 31.48
C VAL A 388 -38.56 -41.53 30.56
N ILE A 389 -39.38 -40.90 29.73
CA ILE A 389 -38.97 -39.77 28.89
C ILE A 389 -39.81 -38.55 29.29
N THR A 390 -39.13 -37.44 29.55
CA THR A 390 -39.76 -36.19 29.98
C THR A 390 -39.49 -35.10 28.95
N VAL A 391 -40.54 -34.43 28.50
CA VAL A 391 -40.46 -33.24 27.63
C VAL A 391 -40.96 -32.04 28.42
N SER A 392 -40.09 -31.05 28.63
CA SER A 392 -40.44 -29.84 29.38
C SER A 392 -40.14 -28.56 28.62
N LEU A 393 -41.04 -27.59 28.69
CA LEU A 393 -40.88 -26.26 28.11
C LEU A 393 -41.15 -25.20 29.18
N GLN A 394 -40.14 -24.39 29.47
CA GLN A 394 -40.19 -23.35 30.51
C GLN A 394 -39.51 -22.05 30.07
N LYS A 395 -39.82 -20.96 30.77
CA LYS A 395 -39.22 -19.64 30.53
C LYS A 395 -38.26 -19.29 31.68
N ASP A 396 -36.97 -19.23 31.38
CA ASP A 396 -35.90 -18.91 32.34
C ASP A 396 -34.81 -18.06 31.64
N GLY A 397 -34.88 -16.74 31.77
CA GLY A 397 -34.00 -15.79 31.05
C GLY A 397 -34.09 -15.85 29.51
N GLY A 398 -34.95 -16.72 28.97
CA GLY A 398 -35.12 -17.12 27.57
C GLY A 398 -36.06 -18.34 27.50
N ILE A 399 -36.21 -18.94 26.32
CA ILE A 399 -37.09 -20.10 26.12
C ILE A 399 -36.25 -21.37 26.25
N MET A 400 -36.59 -22.25 27.19
CA MET A 400 -35.85 -23.49 27.46
C MET A 400 -36.72 -24.71 27.19
N LEU A 401 -36.33 -25.49 26.18
CA LEU A 401 -36.91 -26.80 25.85
C LEU A 401 -35.95 -27.89 26.31
N MET A 402 -36.43 -28.83 27.11
CA MET A 402 -35.63 -29.96 27.58
C MET A 402 -36.28 -31.29 27.23
N ILE A 403 -35.47 -32.25 26.80
CA ILE A 403 -35.86 -33.64 26.60
C ILE A 403 -34.92 -34.48 27.45
N ALA A 404 -35.47 -35.12 28.48
CA ALA A 404 -34.75 -35.93 29.44
C ALA A 404 -35.16 -37.40 29.33
N ASP A 405 -34.21 -38.30 29.50
CA ASP A 405 -34.41 -39.74 29.57
C ASP A 405 -33.68 -40.34 30.78
N ASN A 406 -34.15 -41.49 31.27
CA ASN A 406 -33.48 -42.30 32.30
C ASN A 406 -32.69 -43.49 31.72
N GLY A 407 -32.22 -43.36 30.47
CA GLY A 407 -31.58 -44.43 29.73
C GLY A 407 -30.13 -44.70 30.14
N THR A 408 -29.40 -45.33 29.22
CA THR A 408 -27.99 -45.75 29.43
C THR A 408 -27.02 -44.60 29.68
N GLY A 409 -27.39 -43.36 29.35
CA GLY A 409 -26.53 -42.19 29.46
C GLY A 409 -25.34 -42.23 28.48
N ILE A 410 -24.54 -41.18 28.49
CA ILE A 410 -23.44 -40.94 27.55
C ILE A 410 -22.15 -40.78 28.36
N ALA A 411 -21.10 -41.51 27.96
CA ALA A 411 -19.79 -41.36 28.59
C ALA A 411 -19.20 -39.96 28.31
N PRO A 412 -18.47 -39.33 29.25
CA PRO A 412 -17.94 -37.97 29.11
C PRO A 412 -17.08 -37.75 27.86
N GLU A 413 -16.40 -38.79 27.39
CA GLU A 413 -15.54 -38.77 26.18
C GLU A 413 -16.33 -38.53 24.89
N HIS A 414 -17.61 -38.94 24.84
CA HIS A 414 -18.46 -38.82 23.66
C HIS A 414 -19.25 -37.51 23.62
N VAL A 415 -19.43 -36.84 24.76
CA VAL A 415 -20.24 -35.61 24.88
C VAL A 415 -19.75 -34.49 23.94
N PRO A 416 -18.43 -34.20 23.80
CA PRO A 416 -17.96 -33.13 22.92
C PRO A 416 -18.26 -33.37 21.44
N HIS A 417 -18.37 -34.64 21.04
CA HIS A 417 -18.48 -35.06 19.64
C HIS A 417 -19.91 -35.42 19.23
N LEU A 418 -20.87 -35.36 20.15
CA LEU A 418 -22.23 -35.86 19.94
C LEU A 418 -22.99 -35.16 18.80
N PHE A 419 -22.60 -33.92 18.51
CA PHE A 419 -23.19 -33.11 17.44
C PHE A 419 -22.36 -33.10 16.16
N ASP A 420 -21.26 -33.86 16.11
CA ASP A 420 -20.46 -34.04 14.90
C ASP A 420 -21.22 -34.90 13.89
N ARG A 421 -21.08 -34.59 12.60
CA ARG A 421 -21.76 -35.32 11.52
C ARG A 421 -21.25 -36.78 11.50
N PHE A 422 -22.16 -37.73 11.36
CA PHE A 422 -21.87 -39.18 11.33
C PHE A 422 -21.27 -39.77 12.62
N TYR A 423 -21.18 -38.99 13.70
CA TYR A 423 -20.62 -39.47 14.95
C TYR A 423 -21.55 -40.44 15.68
N ARG A 424 -20.98 -41.53 16.20
CA ARG A 424 -21.67 -42.55 16.99
C ARG A 424 -20.73 -43.08 18.07
N ALA A 425 -21.19 -43.14 19.32
CA ALA A 425 -20.41 -43.55 20.49
C ALA A 425 -20.11 -45.07 20.60
N GLU A 426 -20.29 -45.85 19.53
CA GLU A 426 -20.36 -47.32 19.48
C GLU A 426 -20.20 -48.10 20.81
N THR A 427 -21.32 -48.60 21.32
CA THR A 427 -21.36 -49.94 21.94
C THR A 427 -22.71 -50.61 21.65
N SER A 428 -22.62 -51.84 21.15
CA SER A 428 -23.65 -52.90 21.09
C SER A 428 -24.63 -52.96 19.88
N ARG A 429 -24.26 -53.86 18.94
CA ARG A 429 -25.06 -54.94 18.32
C ARG A 429 -26.41 -54.69 17.64
N SER A 430 -26.97 -53.48 17.60
CA SER A 430 -28.24 -53.20 16.90
C SER A 430 -28.05 -52.35 15.63
N ARG A 431 -27.31 -52.87 14.64
CA ARG A 431 -27.34 -52.31 13.26
C ARG A 431 -28.76 -52.25 12.66
N GLN A 432 -29.73 -52.94 13.28
CA GLN A 432 -31.11 -53.00 12.83
C GLN A 432 -31.98 -51.78 13.20
N SER A 433 -31.55 -50.82 14.01
CA SER A 433 -32.39 -49.63 14.32
C SER A 433 -31.65 -48.28 14.40
N GLY A 434 -30.32 -48.24 14.55
CA GLY A 434 -29.57 -46.99 14.72
C GLY A 434 -29.49 -46.16 13.42
N GLY A 435 -29.86 -44.88 13.49
CA GLY A 435 -29.78 -43.94 12.37
C GLY A 435 -28.33 -43.60 11.97
N ALA A 436 -28.16 -42.87 10.86
CA ALA A 436 -26.87 -42.56 10.24
C ALA A 436 -25.98 -41.55 11.03
N GLY A 437 -26.28 -41.25 12.30
CA GLY A 437 -25.52 -40.28 13.10
C GLY A 437 -25.67 -38.82 12.65
N LEU A 438 -26.66 -38.49 11.81
CA LEU A 438 -26.90 -37.12 11.32
C LEU A 438 -27.94 -36.34 12.13
N GLY A 439 -28.82 -37.03 12.88
CA GLY A 439 -29.96 -36.41 13.54
C GLY A 439 -29.58 -35.31 14.54
N LEU A 440 -28.53 -35.52 15.34
CA LEU A 440 -28.06 -34.54 16.32
C LEU A 440 -27.33 -33.36 15.66
N ALA A 441 -26.54 -33.61 14.61
CA ALA A 441 -25.92 -32.55 13.81
C ALA A 441 -26.97 -31.66 13.12
N ILE A 442 -28.03 -32.27 12.59
CA ILE A 442 -29.20 -31.57 12.02
C ILE A 442 -29.90 -30.74 13.09
N THR A 443 -30.15 -31.31 14.26
CA THR A 443 -30.75 -30.59 15.39
C THR A 443 -29.92 -29.36 15.75
N LYS A 444 -28.61 -29.51 15.93
CA LYS A 444 -27.71 -28.38 16.23
C LYS A 444 -27.78 -27.32 15.14
N THR A 445 -27.71 -27.72 13.87
CA THR A 445 -27.77 -26.79 12.73
C THR A 445 -29.09 -26.00 12.68
N ILE A 446 -30.22 -26.65 12.99
CA ILE A 446 -31.53 -25.97 13.08
C ILE A 446 -31.50 -24.96 14.23
N ILE A 447 -31.08 -25.36 15.43
CA ILE A 447 -31.04 -24.49 16.61
C ILE A 447 -30.10 -23.30 16.43
N ASP A 448 -28.90 -23.52 15.88
CA ASP A 448 -27.94 -22.46 15.58
C ASP A 448 -28.53 -21.44 14.59
N SER A 449 -29.30 -21.91 13.60
CA SER A 449 -30.01 -21.05 12.65
C SER A 449 -31.19 -20.28 13.25
N HIS A 450 -31.69 -20.73 14.40
CA HIS A 450 -32.69 -20.02 15.20
C HIS A 450 -32.04 -19.11 16.26
N ASN A 451 -30.74 -18.84 16.15
CA ASN A 451 -29.96 -18.08 17.13
C ASN A 451 -30.03 -18.67 18.56
N GLY A 452 -30.27 -19.98 18.66
CA GLY A 452 -30.33 -20.71 19.91
C GLY A 452 -29.02 -21.40 20.27
N THR A 453 -29.05 -22.15 21.37
CA THR A 453 -27.97 -23.05 21.80
C THR A 453 -28.54 -24.40 22.20
N ILE A 454 -27.78 -25.48 21.98
CA ILE A 454 -28.10 -26.81 22.47
C ILE A 454 -26.95 -27.37 23.31
N GLU A 455 -27.28 -27.91 24.47
CA GLU A 455 -26.36 -28.54 25.42
C GLU A 455 -26.87 -29.93 25.79
N VAL A 456 -25.98 -30.80 26.24
CA VAL A 456 -26.34 -32.10 26.80
C VAL A 456 -25.72 -32.26 28.18
N LYS A 457 -26.52 -32.69 29.15
CA LYS A 457 -26.07 -33.13 30.47
C LYS A 457 -26.38 -34.61 30.58
N SER A 458 -25.36 -35.45 30.70
CA SER A 458 -25.55 -36.89 30.80
C SER A 458 -24.49 -37.50 31.72
N GLU A 459 -24.89 -38.55 32.42
CA GLU A 459 -24.01 -39.39 33.23
C GLU A 459 -24.31 -40.85 32.88
N GLN A 460 -23.27 -41.65 32.66
CA GLN A 460 -23.41 -43.05 32.27
C GLN A 460 -24.22 -43.81 33.34
N GLY A 461 -25.29 -44.49 32.91
CA GLY A 461 -26.22 -45.24 33.76
C GLY A 461 -27.30 -44.41 34.47
N LYS A 462 -27.34 -43.09 34.30
CA LYS A 462 -28.38 -42.21 34.88
C LYS A 462 -29.27 -41.51 33.84
N GLY A 463 -28.94 -41.63 32.56
CA GLY A 463 -29.69 -41.04 31.46
C GLY A 463 -29.09 -39.74 30.91
N SER A 464 -29.84 -39.06 30.06
CA SER A 464 -29.38 -37.86 29.36
C SER A 464 -30.44 -36.77 29.37
N VAL A 465 -30.00 -35.51 29.36
CA VAL A 465 -30.86 -34.34 29.26
C VAL A 465 -30.32 -33.42 28.18
N PHE A 466 -31.07 -33.30 27.08
CA PHE A 466 -30.80 -32.30 26.05
C PHE A 466 -31.53 -31.01 26.40
N ILE A 467 -30.80 -29.90 26.38
CA ILE A 467 -31.27 -28.57 26.78
C ILE A 467 -31.11 -27.64 25.58
N ILE A 468 -32.22 -27.17 25.02
CA ILE A 468 -32.26 -26.17 23.95
C ILE A 468 -32.67 -24.84 24.56
N ARG A 469 -31.91 -23.78 24.27
CA ARG A 469 -32.27 -22.40 24.60
C ARG A 469 -32.50 -21.60 23.33
N LEU A 470 -33.65 -20.95 23.22
CA LEU A 470 -34.02 -20.08 22.11
C LEU A 470 -34.19 -18.63 22.59
N PRO A 471 -33.92 -17.63 21.73
CA PRO A 471 -34.29 -16.25 22.01
C PRO A 471 -35.83 -16.13 22.09
N GLY A 472 -36.29 -15.30 23.03
CA GLY A 472 -37.71 -15.05 23.28
C GLY A 472 -38.36 -14.04 22.35
#